data_AF-A0AAW8AK57-F1
#
_entry.id   AF-A0AAW8AK57-F1
#
_cell.length_a   1.000
_cell.length_b   1.000
_cell.length_c   1.000
_cell.angle_alpha   90.00
_cell.angle_beta   90.00
_cell.angle_gamma   90.00
#
_symmetry.space_group_name_H-M   'P 1'
#
loop_
_entity.id
_entity.type
_entity.pdbx_description
1 polymer ?
#
loop_
_entity_poly.entity_id
_entity_poly.type
_entity_poly.pdbx_seq_one_letter_code
_entity_poly.pdbx_strand_id
1 'polypeptide(L)'
;LPPPNVTGTLHMGHAFNQTVMDSLTRYHRMRGHNTLWVPGTDHAGIATQIVVERQLQAAGQSRHDLGRKNFVARVWDWKQESGNTITSQMRRLGD
;
A
#
# COMPACT_ATOMS: atom_id res chain seq x y z
N LEU A 1 10.46 4.95 4.74
CA LEU A 1 10.31 4.05 3.57
C LEU A 1 9.48 4.76 2.51
N PRO A 2 9.80 4.63 1.20
CA PRO A 2 8.87 5.03 0.15
C PRO A 2 7.55 4.28 0.37
N PRO A 3 6.46 4.98 0.72
CA PRO A 3 5.22 4.32 1.09
C PRO A 3 4.59 3.69 -0.16
N PRO A 4 4.35 2.36 -0.21
CA PRO A 4 3.65 1.74 -1.32
C PRO A 4 2.22 2.25 -1.44
N ASN A 5 1.75 2.38 -2.68
CA ASN A 5 0.39 2.79 -3.01
C ASN A 5 -0.62 1.70 -2.62
N VAL A 6 -1.75 2.08 -2.02
CA VAL A 6 -2.88 1.18 -1.67
C VAL A 6 -3.71 0.75 -2.89
N THR A 7 -3.04 0.35 -3.96
CA THR A 7 -3.66 -0.02 -5.25
C THR A 7 -3.67 -1.53 -5.49
N GLY A 8 -3.32 -2.35 -4.49
CA GLY A 8 -3.30 -3.81 -4.60
C GLY A 8 -2.21 -4.47 -3.76
N THR A 9 -1.57 -5.50 -4.32
CA THR A 9 -0.50 -6.29 -3.69
C THR A 9 0.89 -5.81 -4.11
N LEU A 10 1.88 -6.00 -3.25
CA LEU A 10 3.29 -5.78 -3.59
C LEU A 10 3.79 -6.79 -4.64
N HIS A 11 4.48 -6.30 -5.67
CA HIS A 11 5.26 -7.10 -6.63
C HIS A 11 6.77 -7.12 -6.31
N MET A 12 7.56 -7.91 -7.07
CA MET A 12 9.00 -8.10 -6.87
C MET A 12 9.81 -6.79 -6.82
N GLY A 13 9.45 -5.76 -7.58
CA GLY A 13 10.09 -4.44 -7.49
C GLY A 13 10.03 -3.81 -6.08
N HIS A 14 8.93 -4.01 -5.34
CA HIS A 14 8.85 -3.56 -3.95
C HIS A 14 9.76 -4.38 -3.04
N ALA A 15 9.79 -5.70 -3.23
CA ALA A 15 10.66 -6.59 -2.47
C ALA A 15 12.15 -6.25 -2.67
N PHE A 16 12.54 -5.92 -3.91
CA PHE A 16 13.89 -5.45 -4.22
C PHE A 16 14.24 -4.17 -3.44
N ASN A 17 13.41 -3.13 -3.57
CA ASN A 17 13.64 -1.86 -2.87
C ASN A 17 13.68 -2.05 -1.34
N GLN A 18 12.75 -2.83 -0.78
CA GLN A 18 12.67 -3.10 0.65
C GLN A 18 13.91 -3.84 1.15
N THR A 19 14.37 -4.88 0.43
CA THR A 19 15.57 -5.65 0.79
C THR A 19 16.81 -4.76 0.89
N VAL A 20 17.00 -3.85 -0.07
CA VAL A 20 18.14 -2.92 -0.07
C VAL A 20 18.08 -1.99 1.15
N MET A 21 16.92 -1.37 1.39
CA MET A 21 16.76 -0.44 2.52
C MET A 21 16.89 -1.14 3.88
N ASP A 22 16.33 -2.34 4.03
CA ASP A 22 16.40 -3.13 5.27
C ASP A 22 17.84 -3.56 5.55
N SER A 23 18.55 -4.06 4.53
CA SER A 23 19.96 -4.47 4.64
C SER A 23 20.85 -3.32 5.13
N LEU A 24 20.68 -2.12 4.56
CA LEU A 24 21.43 -0.93 4.98
C LEU A 24 21.06 -0.49 6.40
N THR A 25 19.78 -0.52 6.74
CA THR A 25 19.30 -0.13 8.08
C THR A 25 19.85 -1.06 9.16
N ARG A 26 19.84 -2.38 8.92
CA ARG A 26 20.44 -3.38 9.80
C ARG A 26 21.94 -3.22 9.89
N TYR A 27 22.63 -3.06 8.77
CA TYR A 27 24.08 -2.84 8.73
C TYR A 27 24.50 -1.63 9.58
N HIS A 28 23.85 -0.48 9.41
CA HIS A 28 24.17 0.71 10.20
C HIS A 28 23.80 0.57 11.66
N ARG A 29 22.69 -0.11 11.99
CA ARG A 29 22.32 -0.43 13.38
C ARG A 29 23.40 -1.26 14.06
N MET A 30 23.90 -2.31 13.39
CA MET A 30 24.98 -3.16 13.91
C MET A 30 26.30 -2.41 14.07
N ARG A 31 26.52 -1.34 13.30
CA ARG A 31 27.68 -0.44 13.45
C ARG A 31 27.53 0.59 14.57
N GLY A 32 26.47 0.52 15.36
CA GLY A 32 26.22 1.43 16.49
C GLY A 32 25.58 2.77 16.10
N HIS A 33 25.10 2.92 14.86
CA HIS A 33 24.38 4.13 14.47
C HIS A 33 22.95 4.08 15.01
N ASN A 34 22.41 5.23 15.41
CA ASN A 34 20.99 5.35 15.75
C ASN A 34 20.15 5.38 14.45
N THR A 35 19.58 4.24 14.07
CA THR A 35 18.81 4.09 12.83
C THR A 35 17.31 4.08 13.06
N LEU A 36 16.57 4.87 12.29
CA LEU A 36 15.11 4.95 12.34
C LEU A 36 14.47 4.29 11.09
N TRP A 37 13.58 3.34 11.32
CA TRP A 37 12.78 2.69 10.28
C TRP A 37 11.32 3.14 10.40
N VAL A 38 10.87 4.00 9.47
CA VAL A 38 9.49 4.50 9.45
C VAL A 38 8.70 3.82 8.33
N PRO A 39 7.81 2.86 8.64
CA PRO A 39 6.89 2.27 7.68
C PRO A 39 5.69 3.17 7.41
N GLY A 40 4.97 2.91 6.31
CA GLY A 40 3.76 3.64 5.94
C GLY A 40 3.23 3.22 4.56
N THR A 41 2.00 3.63 4.24
CA THR A 41 1.35 3.38 2.94
C THR A 41 0.80 4.68 2.37
N ASP A 42 0.82 4.83 1.04
CA ASP A 42 0.28 6.01 0.37
C ASP A 42 -1.16 5.76 -0.10
N HIS A 43 -2.04 6.71 0.20
CA HIS A 43 -3.43 6.73 -0.27
C HIS A 43 -3.56 6.76 -1.79
N ALA A 44 -2.54 7.23 -2.52
CA ALA A 44 -2.44 7.15 -3.98
C ALA A 44 -3.66 7.71 -4.75
N GLY A 45 -4.33 8.72 -4.20
CA GLY A 45 -5.51 9.44 -4.72
C GLY A 45 -6.18 8.86 -5.98
N ILE A 46 -5.78 9.36 -7.15
CA ILE A 46 -6.37 9.00 -8.45
C ILE A 46 -6.18 7.51 -8.78
N ALA A 47 -5.02 6.93 -8.45
CA ALA A 47 -4.75 5.52 -8.74
C ALA A 47 -5.69 4.60 -7.95
N THR A 48 -5.91 4.90 -6.67
CA THR A 48 -6.87 4.18 -5.82
C THR A 48 -8.30 4.33 -6.34
N GLN A 49 -8.67 5.53 -6.76
CA GLN A 49 -9.97 5.79 -7.38
C GLN A 49 -10.17 4.94 -8.64
N ILE A 50 -9.18 4.87 -9.54
CA ILE A 50 -9.25 4.07 -10.77
C ILE A 50 -9.42 2.59 -10.46
N VAL A 51 -8.73 2.06 -9.45
CA VAL A 51 -8.87 0.64 -9.06
C VAL A 51 -10.29 0.36 -8.58
N VAL A 52 -10.84 1.19 -7.69
CA VAL A 52 -12.21 1.03 -7.18
C VAL A 52 -13.23 1.20 -8.30
N GLU A 53 -13.07 2.17 -9.20
CA GLU A 53 -13.95 2.35 -10.36
C GLU A 53 -13.93 1.13 -11.29
N ARG A 54 -12.76 0.52 -11.55
CA ARG A 54 -12.66 -0.72 -12.33
C ARG A 54 -13.36 -1.90 -11.67
N GLN A 55 -13.27 -2.03 -10.35
CA GLN A 55 -14.00 -3.08 -9.61
C GLN A 55 -15.51 -2.90 -9.69
N LEU A 56 -15.98 -1.67 -9.57
CA LEU A 56 -17.40 -1.34 -9.74
C LEU A 56 -17.87 -1.69 -11.15
N GLN A 57 -17.09 -1.30 -12.16
CA GLN A 57 -17.40 -1.60 -13.56
C GLN A 57 -17.47 -3.11 -13.81
N ALA A 58 -16.57 -3.90 -13.21
CA ALA A 58 -16.60 -5.37 -13.28
C ALA A 58 -17.85 -5.97 -12.60
N ALA A 59 -18.41 -5.28 -11.60
CA ALA A 59 -19.68 -5.62 -10.96
C ALA A 59 -20.90 -5.03 -11.67
N GLY A 60 -20.73 -4.40 -12.84
CA GLY A 60 -21.81 -3.78 -13.61
C GLY A 60 -22.35 -2.47 -13.00
N GLN A 61 -21.60 -1.83 -12.10
CA GLN A 61 -21.98 -0.58 -11.43
C GLN A 61 -21.02 0.55 -11.82
N SER A 62 -21.49 1.79 -11.76
CA SER A 62 -20.65 2.97 -11.89
C SER A 62 -20.56 3.73 -10.56
N ARG A 63 -19.52 4.57 -10.42
CA ARG A 63 -19.40 5.49 -9.27
C ARG A 63 -20.58 6.48 -9.19
N HIS A 64 -21.23 6.75 -10.33
CA HIS A 64 -22.36 7.67 -10.41
C HIS A 64 -23.60 7.05 -9.79
N ASP A 65 -23.78 5.74 -9.93
CA ASP A 65 -24.90 4.99 -9.35
C ASP A 65 -24.83 4.94 -7.82
N LEU A 66 -23.61 4.91 -7.25
CA LEU A 66 -23.39 4.90 -5.81
C LEU A 66 -23.55 6.28 -5.16
N GLY A 67 -23.25 7.35 -5.89
CA GLY A 67 -23.11 8.70 -5.34
C GLY A 67 -21.85 8.86 -4.46
N ARG A 68 -21.47 10.12 -4.19
CA ARG A 68 -20.19 10.47 -3.56
C ARG A 68 -19.97 9.81 -2.20
N LYS A 69 -20.98 9.81 -1.31
CA LYS A 69 -20.84 9.28 0.06
C LYS A 69 -20.51 7.78 0.05
N ASN A 70 -21.27 6.99 -0.70
CA ASN A 70 -21.06 5.54 -0.78
C ASN A 70 -19.79 5.21 -1.54
N PHE A 71 -19.45 5.98 -2.58
CA PHE A 71 -18.17 5.82 -3.27
C PHE A 71 -16.97 6.05 -2.34
N VAL A 72 -17.00 7.10 -1.52
CA VAL A 72 -15.93 7.38 -0.54
C VAL A 72 -15.83 6.26 0.50
N ALA A 73 -16.95 5.72 0.98
CA ALA A 73 -16.94 4.56 1.88
C ALA A 73 -16.27 3.35 1.22
N ARG A 74 -16.62 3.05 -0.04
CA ARG A 74 -16.01 1.96 -0.82
C ARG A 74 -14.48 2.14 -0.97
N VAL A 75 -14.02 3.36 -1.19
CA VAL A 75 -12.58 3.69 -1.27
C VAL A 75 -11.88 3.45 0.07
N TRP A 76 -12.54 3.76 1.19
CA TRP A 76 -12.01 3.46 2.53
C TRP A 76 -11.93 1.95 2.79
N ASP A 77 -12.95 1.19 2.42
CA ASP A 77 -12.94 -0.27 2.54
C ASP A 77 -11.76 -0.87 1.76
N TRP A 78 -11.59 -0.43 0.52
CA TRP A 78 -10.46 -0.85 -0.32
C TRP A 78 -9.10 -0.46 0.28
N LYS A 79 -8.97 0.76 0.80
CA LYS A 79 -7.75 1.21 1.47
C LYS A 79 -7.38 0.30 2.63
N GLN A 80 -8.36 -0.13 3.43
CA GLN A 80 -8.12 -1.03 4.55
C GLN A 80 -7.68 -2.42 4.08
N GLU A 81 -8.38 -2.99 3.08
CA GLU A 81 -8.03 -4.29 2.51
C GLU A 81 -6.61 -4.30 1.91
N SER A 82 -6.31 -3.33 1.03
CA SER A 82 -5.00 -3.22 0.39
C SER A 82 -3.91 -2.89 1.41
N GLY A 83 -4.15 -1.96 2.34
CA GLY A 83 -3.20 -1.59 3.38
C GLY A 83 -2.84 -2.75 4.32
N ASN A 84 -3.83 -3.55 4.73
CA ASN A 84 -3.60 -4.75 5.54
C ASN A 84 -2.78 -5.80 4.79
N THR A 85 -3.10 -6.02 3.51
CA THR A 85 -2.37 -6.95 2.64
C THR A 85 -0.91 -6.53 2.49
N ILE A 86 -0.66 -5.26 2.14
CA ILE A 86 0.69 -4.70 2.02
C ILE A 86 1.47 -4.87 3.32
N THR A 87 0.87 -4.51 4.46
CA THR A 87 1.52 -4.61 5.77
C THR A 87 1.91 -6.06 6.09
N SER A 88 1.03 -7.03 5.79
CA SER A 88 1.34 -8.45 5.98
C SER A 88 2.49 -8.94 5.08
N GLN A 89 2.54 -8.47 3.83
CA GLN A 89 3.60 -8.82 2.90
C GLN A 89 4.95 -8.24 3.33
N MET A 90 4.96 -6.98 3.78
CA MET A 90 6.17 -6.33 4.30
C MET A 90 6.72 -7.08 5.52
N ARG A 91 5.88 -7.40 6.51
CA ARG A 91 6.30 -8.18 7.70
C ARG A 91 6.86 -9.54 7.33
N ARG A 92 6.28 -10.21 6.34
CA ARG A 92 6.78 -11.51 5.85
C ARG A 92 8.17 -11.41 5.21
N LEU A 93 8.51 -10.26 4.61
CA LEU A 93 9.83 -10.00 4.04
C LEU A 93 10.88 -9.61 5.09
N GLY A 94 10.47 -9.31 6.33
CA GLY A 94 11.37 -8.99 7.44
C GLY A 94 11.23 -7.58 8.01
N ASP A 95 10.17 -6.83 7.65
CA ASP A 95 9.78 -5.60 8.38
C ASP A 95 9.44 -5.86 9.85
#